data_AF-A0A9D8KAY3-F1
#
_entry.id   AF-A0A9D8KAY3-F1
#
_cell.length_a   1.000
_cell.length_b   1.000
_cell.length_c   1.000
_cell.angle_alpha   90.00
_cell.angle_beta   90.00
_cell.angle_gamma   90.00
#
_symmetry.space_group_name_H-M   'P 1'
#
loop_
_entity.id
_entity.type
_entity.pdbx_description
1 polymer ?
#
loop_
_entity_poly.entity_id
_entity_poly.type
_entity_poly.pdbx_seq_one_letter_code
_entity_poly.pdbx_strand_id
1 'polypeptide(L)'
;MARHIPLQPVTFAIIIVVGLLAFTGAKKALRTQIPIMVFVGISILSLAVFSIYRAWGSPFPVSAPTGEIGFWYGFSIFFPVVTGVMAGLGLSGDLSDPKRSIPRGAILAVVTGFIIYLIIPVLLVMGASGAKLRGDDLVWIYIAAPYGYCLILPGLLGAAFSSAVGSMLGAPRTLQALSMDRIAPRIFGGQRRKAHNLSGSLLLSIAIGLCAVFLGDLNNIATVVTIFFLTTYGIINITAAFETLSGDPSWRPKIRVPWSLSLVGGLACIATIFLINPVAGIIAIAVELMLWFFLSNREQKAGWGDARRGFYETAIRWALILLSRRPMSARNWRPHVSYLSLI
;
A
#
# COMPACT_ATOMS: atom_id res chain seq x y z
N MET A 1 31.61 9.98 24.01
CA MET A 1 31.80 10.70 22.73
C MET A 1 31.19 9.85 21.61
N ALA A 2 29.86 9.78 21.55
CA ALA A 2 29.17 9.08 20.47
C ALA A 2 29.32 9.96 19.22
N ARG A 3 30.06 9.50 18.21
CA ARG A 3 30.10 10.17 16.90
C ARG A 3 28.65 10.31 16.45
N HIS A 4 28.18 11.54 16.24
CA HIS A 4 26.92 11.79 15.54
C HIS A 4 27.04 11.17 14.16
N ILE A 5 26.51 9.95 14.01
CA ILE A 5 26.47 9.28 12.72
C ILE A 5 25.59 10.16 11.83
N PRO A 6 26.10 10.66 10.70
CA PRO A 6 25.30 11.52 9.85
C PRO A 6 24.20 10.66 9.20
N LEU A 7 22.98 10.79 9.72
CA LEU A 7 21.84 9.93 9.37
C LEU A 7 21.52 9.96 7.88
N GLN A 8 21.63 11.13 7.25
CA GLN A 8 21.39 11.32 5.82
C GLN A 8 22.36 10.46 4.97
N PRO A 9 23.70 10.63 5.03
CA PRO A 9 24.65 9.78 4.30
C PRO A 9 24.47 8.28 4.52
N VAL A 10 24.18 7.86 5.75
CA VAL A 10 23.93 6.45 6.05
C VAL A 10 22.66 5.95 5.36
N THR A 11 21.60 6.75 5.37
CA THR A 11 20.34 6.43 4.67
C THR A 11 20.56 6.33 3.16
N PHE A 12 21.33 7.25 2.56
CA PHE A 12 21.75 7.20 1.16
C PHE A 12 22.47 5.88 0.83
N ALA A 13 23.46 5.52 1.64
CA ALA A 13 24.23 4.30 1.44
C ALA A 13 23.34 3.04 1.54
N ILE A 14 22.44 3.00 2.54
CA ILE A 14 21.51 1.88 2.72
C ILE A 14 20.58 1.73 1.52
N ILE A 15 19.99 2.83 1.00
CA ILE A 15 19.10 2.78 -0.16
C ILE A 15 19.82 2.23 -1.39
N ILE A 16 21.06 2.68 -1.64
CA ILE A 16 21.87 2.19 -2.75
C ILE A 16 22.16 0.69 -2.59
N VAL A 17 22.61 0.27 -1.40
CA VAL A 17 22.89 -1.14 -1.11
C VAL A 17 21.65 -2.01 -1.28
N VAL A 18 20.50 -1.60 -0.72
CA VAL A 18 19.24 -2.33 -0.86
C VAL A 18 18.80 -2.40 -2.31
N GLY A 19 18.89 -1.30 -3.07
CA GLY A 19 18.56 -1.26 -4.50
C GLY A 19 19.45 -2.19 -5.35
N LEU A 20 20.75 -2.24 -5.06
CA LEU A 20 21.68 -3.17 -5.71
C LEU A 20 21.43 -4.63 -5.30
N LEU A 21 21.13 -4.89 -4.03
CA LEU A 21 20.79 -6.24 -3.56
C LEU A 21 19.49 -6.75 -4.19
N ALA A 22 18.49 -5.89 -4.37
CA ALA A 22 17.25 -6.24 -5.06
C ALA A 22 17.50 -6.76 -6.49
N PHE A 23 18.57 -6.31 -7.15
CA PHE A 23 18.99 -6.81 -8.46
C PHE A 23 19.53 -8.25 -8.43
N THR A 24 20.12 -8.70 -7.31
CA THR A 24 20.80 -10.01 -7.20
C THR A 24 19.84 -11.21 -7.03
N GLY A 25 18.53 -10.96 -6.95
CA GLY A 25 17.50 -11.97 -7.15
C GLY A 25 16.49 -12.08 -6.01
N ALA A 26 15.21 -11.81 -6.33
CA ALA A 26 14.08 -11.89 -5.42
C ALA A 26 13.93 -13.24 -4.69
N LYS A 27 14.39 -14.34 -5.31
CA LYS A 27 14.34 -15.68 -4.71
C LYS A 27 15.21 -15.81 -3.46
N LYS A 28 16.34 -15.09 -3.39
CA LYS A 28 17.18 -15.03 -2.18
C LYS A 28 16.51 -14.16 -1.10
N ALA A 29 15.94 -13.03 -1.49
CA ALA A 29 15.19 -12.16 -0.57
C ALA A 29 13.97 -12.84 0.08
N LEU A 30 13.23 -13.65 -0.69
CA LEU A 30 12.11 -14.45 -0.17
C LEU A 30 12.56 -15.49 0.87
N ARG A 31 13.72 -16.13 0.67
CA ARG A 31 14.28 -17.08 1.65
C ARG A 31 14.72 -16.40 2.94
N THR A 32 15.21 -15.16 2.86
CA THR A 32 15.60 -14.40 4.07
C THR A 32 14.42 -13.94 4.92
N GLN A 33 13.19 -13.97 4.39
CA GLN A 33 12.00 -13.52 5.12
C GLN A 33 11.63 -14.43 6.30
N ILE A 34 11.90 -15.74 6.22
CA ILE A 34 11.59 -16.68 7.32
C ILE A 34 12.47 -16.40 8.55
N PRO A 35 13.81 -16.33 8.46
CA PRO A 35 14.65 -15.92 9.59
C PRO A 35 14.25 -14.58 10.19
N ILE A 36 13.93 -13.59 9.34
CA ILE A 36 13.49 -12.27 9.81
C ILE A 36 12.20 -12.38 10.63
N MET A 37 11.22 -13.15 10.15
CA MET A 37 9.98 -13.38 10.87
C MET A 37 10.20 -14.06 12.23
N VAL A 38 11.16 -14.98 12.33
CA VAL A 38 11.56 -15.59 13.60
C VAL A 38 12.13 -14.53 14.56
N PHE A 39 13.05 -13.67 14.09
CA PHE A 39 13.61 -12.62 14.93
C PHE A 39 12.55 -11.60 15.37
N VAL A 40 11.63 -11.20 14.49
CA VAL A 40 10.50 -10.32 14.83
C VAL A 40 9.60 -10.98 15.87
N GLY A 41 9.29 -12.28 15.70
CA GLY A 41 8.51 -13.04 16.68
C GLY A 41 9.17 -13.10 18.05
N ILE A 42 10.49 -13.33 18.10
CA ILE A 42 11.28 -13.29 19.34
C ILE A 42 11.22 -11.88 19.96
N SER A 43 11.34 -10.81 19.17
CA SER A 43 11.27 -9.45 19.67
C SER A 43 9.91 -9.11 20.30
N ILE A 44 8.82 -9.51 19.65
CA ILE A 44 7.45 -9.29 20.15
C ILE A 44 7.21 -10.13 21.42
N LEU A 45 7.63 -11.41 21.43
CA LEU A 45 7.49 -12.28 22.59
C LEU A 45 8.30 -11.75 23.78
N SER A 46 9.54 -11.31 23.53
CA SER A 46 10.38 -10.66 24.53
C SER A 46 9.69 -9.44 25.10
N LEU A 47 9.18 -8.54 24.26
CA LEU A 47 8.43 -7.37 24.71
C LEU A 47 7.27 -7.78 25.61
N ALA A 48 6.49 -8.79 25.22
CA ALA A 48 5.35 -9.26 26.02
C ALA A 48 5.77 -9.77 27.41
N VAL A 49 6.77 -10.67 27.46
CA VAL A 49 7.26 -11.25 28.72
C VAL A 49 7.79 -10.17 29.66
N PHE A 50 8.68 -9.29 29.17
CA PHE A 50 9.28 -8.26 30.00
C PHE A 50 8.31 -7.16 30.41
N SER A 51 7.34 -6.82 29.57
CA SER A 51 6.29 -5.84 29.93
C SER A 51 5.40 -6.37 31.05
N ILE A 52 4.97 -7.62 30.97
CA ILE A 52 4.14 -8.27 31.99
C ILE A 52 4.93 -8.41 33.29
N TYR A 53 6.20 -8.83 33.20
CA TYR A 53 7.08 -8.95 34.37
C TYR A 53 7.25 -7.61 35.11
N ARG A 54 7.44 -6.50 34.37
CA ARG A 54 7.58 -5.16 34.96
C ARG A 54 6.28 -4.61 35.55
N ALA A 55 5.14 -4.96 34.96
CA ALA A 55 3.83 -4.58 35.47
C ALA A 55 3.32 -5.52 36.57
N TRP A 56 4.10 -6.52 36.96
CA TRP A 56 3.63 -7.53 37.92
C TRP A 56 3.38 -6.90 39.29
N GLY A 57 2.13 -6.95 39.75
CA GLY A 57 1.71 -6.37 41.01
C GLY A 57 1.51 -4.85 41.00
N SER A 58 1.66 -4.17 39.85
CA SER A 58 1.31 -2.76 39.70
C SER A 58 -0.09 -2.59 39.08
N PRO A 59 -0.83 -1.53 39.44
CA PRO A 59 -2.11 -1.24 38.81
C PRO A 59 -1.90 -0.92 37.32
N PHE A 60 -2.87 -1.29 36.49
CA PHE A 60 -2.81 -0.98 35.06
C PHE A 60 -2.73 0.53 34.85
N PRO A 61 -1.68 1.05 34.18
CA PRO A 61 -1.51 2.48 34.03
C PRO A 61 -2.54 3.04 33.03
N VAL A 62 -3.46 3.85 33.52
CA VAL A 62 -4.40 4.62 32.70
C VAL A 62 -3.88 6.05 32.62
N SER A 63 -3.50 6.48 31.42
CA SER A 63 -3.06 7.85 31.16
C SER A 63 -4.00 8.53 30.17
N ALA A 64 -4.41 9.76 30.48
CA ALA A 64 -5.18 10.57 29.54
C ALA A 64 -4.30 11.02 28.35
N PRO A 65 -4.90 11.26 27.17
CA PRO A 65 -4.18 11.83 26.04
C PRO A 65 -3.54 13.17 26.42
N THR A 66 -2.26 13.37 26.08
CA THR A 66 -1.55 14.64 26.38
C THR A 66 -1.95 15.78 25.45
N GLY A 67 -2.48 15.48 24.26
CA GLY A 67 -2.83 16.49 23.26
C GLY A 67 -1.62 17.13 22.56
N GLU A 68 -0.39 16.71 22.86
CA GLU A 68 0.85 17.23 22.25
C GLU A 68 0.90 16.99 20.74
N ILE A 69 0.29 15.90 20.28
CA ILE A 69 0.21 15.52 18.87
C ILE A 69 -1.27 15.40 18.47
N GLY A 70 -1.64 16.07 17.38
CA GLY A 70 -2.98 15.96 16.81
C GLY A 70 -3.27 14.54 16.30
N PHE A 71 -4.49 14.03 16.53
CA PHE A 71 -4.89 12.67 16.17
C PHE A 71 -4.57 12.32 14.71
N TRP A 72 -4.93 13.18 13.76
CA TRP A 72 -4.73 12.92 12.33
C TRP A 72 -3.26 12.91 11.90
N TYR A 73 -2.41 13.70 12.56
CA TYR A 73 -0.97 13.66 12.33
C TYR A 73 -0.34 12.38 12.93
N GLY A 74 -0.75 11.98 14.14
CA GLY A 74 -0.36 10.68 14.70
C GLY A 74 -0.82 9.51 13.82
N PHE A 75 -2.04 9.58 13.30
CA PHE A 75 -2.57 8.62 12.33
C PHE A 75 -1.73 8.59 11.06
N SER A 76 -1.32 9.73 10.50
CA SER A 76 -0.53 9.77 9.27
C SER A 76 0.87 9.19 9.43
N ILE A 77 1.44 9.24 10.63
CA ILE A 77 2.71 8.57 10.98
C ILE A 77 2.51 7.06 11.16
N PHE A 78 1.39 6.64 11.76
CA PHE A 78 1.11 5.23 12.02
C PHE A 78 0.65 4.47 10.76
N PHE A 79 -0.12 5.10 9.87
CA PHE A 79 -0.75 4.43 8.74
C PHE A 79 0.19 3.63 7.82
N PRO A 80 1.44 4.05 7.50
CA PRO A 80 2.35 3.24 6.68
C PRO A 80 2.65 1.85 7.25
N VAL A 81 2.44 1.66 8.56
CA VAL A 81 2.63 0.40 9.26
C VAL A 81 1.58 -0.66 8.86
N VAL A 82 0.43 -0.24 8.29
CA VAL A 82 -0.64 -1.14 7.82
C VAL A 82 -0.71 -1.31 6.30
N THR A 83 0.16 -0.64 5.52
CA THR A 83 0.07 -0.62 4.04
C THR A 83 0.68 -1.85 3.33
N GLY A 84 1.18 -2.82 4.09
CA GLY A 84 1.87 -4.01 3.56
C GLY A 84 1.00 -5.00 2.79
N VAL A 85 -0.32 -4.82 2.72
CA VAL A 85 -1.26 -5.78 2.12
C VAL A 85 -0.99 -6.04 0.64
N MET A 86 -0.45 -5.05 -0.09
CA MET A 86 -0.15 -5.18 -1.51
C MET A 86 1.15 -5.91 -1.81
N ALA A 87 2.02 -6.16 -0.82
CA ALA A 87 3.28 -6.85 -1.03
C ALA A 87 3.08 -8.28 -1.61
N GLY A 88 2.02 -8.96 -1.18
CA GLY A 88 1.66 -10.29 -1.71
C GLY A 88 1.20 -10.28 -3.17
N LEU A 89 0.66 -9.15 -3.67
CA LEU A 89 0.23 -9.00 -5.07
C LEU A 89 1.42 -8.85 -6.02
N GLY A 90 2.46 -8.12 -5.59
CA GLY A 90 3.68 -7.88 -6.38
C GLY A 90 4.52 -9.13 -6.65
N LEU A 91 4.25 -10.22 -5.92
CA LEU A 91 4.89 -11.53 -6.06
C LEU A 91 3.94 -12.60 -6.62
N SER A 92 2.78 -12.20 -7.15
CA SER A 92 1.75 -13.11 -7.65
C SER A 92 2.25 -14.06 -8.75
N GLY A 93 3.18 -13.62 -9.60
CA GLY A 93 3.79 -14.45 -10.64
C GLY A 93 4.75 -15.52 -10.12
N ASP A 94 5.20 -15.41 -8.87
CA ASP A 94 6.13 -16.33 -8.21
C ASP A 94 5.40 -17.38 -7.32
N LEU A 95 4.06 -17.30 -7.19
CA LEU A 95 3.23 -18.20 -6.38
C LEU A 95 2.78 -19.45 -7.15
N SER A 96 2.71 -20.60 -6.47
CA SER A 96 2.23 -21.87 -7.05
C SER A 96 0.74 -21.84 -7.40
N ASP A 97 -0.10 -21.31 -6.51
CA ASP A 97 -1.52 -21.03 -6.76
C ASP A 97 -1.85 -19.61 -6.27
N PRO A 98 -1.68 -18.58 -7.12
CA PRO A 98 -1.95 -17.19 -6.76
C PRO A 98 -3.43 -16.98 -6.42
N LYS A 99 -4.34 -17.67 -7.11
CA LYS A 99 -5.78 -17.47 -6.99
C LYS A 99 -6.32 -17.90 -5.62
N ARG A 100 -5.67 -18.85 -4.95
CA ARG A 100 -6.01 -19.30 -3.59
C ARG A 100 -5.13 -18.66 -2.52
N SER A 101 -3.84 -18.48 -2.81
CA SER A 101 -2.85 -18.03 -1.83
C SER A 101 -2.95 -16.54 -1.51
N ILE A 102 -3.20 -15.70 -2.53
CA ILE A 102 -3.29 -14.24 -2.32
C ILE A 102 -4.41 -13.86 -1.36
N PRO A 103 -5.69 -14.28 -1.57
CA PRO A 103 -6.76 -13.79 -0.73
C PRO A 103 -6.66 -14.30 0.71
N ARG A 104 -6.24 -15.55 0.90
CA ARG A 104 -6.05 -16.13 2.24
C ARG A 104 -4.87 -15.50 2.95
N GLY A 105 -3.73 -15.37 2.28
CA GLY A 105 -2.53 -14.77 2.83
C GLY A 105 -2.74 -13.31 3.23
N ALA A 106 -3.37 -12.52 2.35
CA ALA A 106 -3.65 -11.11 2.61
C ALA A 106 -4.60 -10.92 3.80
N ILE A 107 -5.74 -11.62 3.85
CA ILE A 107 -6.71 -11.49 4.95
C ILE A 107 -6.10 -11.96 6.27
N LEU A 108 -5.43 -13.11 6.30
CA LEU A 108 -4.79 -13.62 7.52
C LEU A 108 -3.68 -12.69 8.01
N ALA A 109 -2.87 -12.12 7.11
CA ALA A 109 -1.84 -11.15 7.47
C ALA A 109 -2.44 -9.87 8.06
N VAL A 110 -3.51 -9.33 7.46
CA VAL A 110 -4.21 -8.13 7.97
C VAL A 110 -4.79 -8.39 9.35
N VAL A 111 -5.50 -9.50 9.55
CA VAL A 111 -6.10 -9.84 10.85
C VAL A 111 -5.03 -10.06 11.92
N THR A 112 -3.96 -10.79 11.58
CA THR A 112 -2.84 -11.03 12.50
C THR A 112 -2.14 -9.72 12.88
N GLY A 113 -1.85 -8.87 11.90
CA GLY A 113 -1.25 -7.55 12.12
C GLY A 113 -2.15 -6.65 12.98
N PHE A 114 -3.45 -6.64 12.70
CA PHE A 114 -4.43 -5.88 13.49
C PHE A 114 -4.42 -6.29 14.96
N ILE A 115 -4.46 -7.60 15.26
CA ILE A 115 -4.39 -8.11 16.64
C ILE A 115 -3.08 -7.69 17.31
N ILE A 116 -1.95 -7.87 16.64
CA ILE A 116 -0.64 -7.49 17.17
C ILE A 116 -0.57 -5.97 17.45
N TYR A 117 -1.09 -5.14 16.55
CA TYR A 117 -1.11 -3.68 16.73
C TYR A 117 -2.05 -3.19 17.83
N LEU A 118 -3.07 -3.98 18.21
CA LEU A 118 -3.87 -3.70 19.42
C LEU A 118 -3.15 -4.11 20.71
N ILE A 119 -2.39 -5.20 20.67
CA ILE A 119 -1.67 -5.73 21.84
C ILE A 119 -0.45 -4.87 22.19
N ILE A 120 0.33 -4.43 21.20
CA ILE A 120 1.60 -3.71 21.43
C ILE A 120 1.42 -2.46 22.31
N PRO A 121 0.47 -1.53 22.04
CA PRO A 121 0.28 -0.36 22.89
C PRO A 121 -0.02 -0.71 24.36
N VAL A 122 -0.80 -1.77 24.58
CA VAL A 122 -1.10 -2.27 25.94
C VAL A 122 0.18 -2.75 26.63
N LEU A 123 1.01 -3.54 25.95
CA LEU A 123 2.29 -3.99 26.47
C LEU A 123 3.24 -2.83 26.77
N LEU A 124 3.30 -1.82 25.89
CA LEU A 124 4.16 -0.66 26.07
C LEU A 124 3.80 0.16 27.31
N VAL A 125 2.50 0.39 27.52
CA VAL A 125 1.98 1.11 28.69
C VAL A 125 2.24 0.32 29.98
N MET A 126 2.16 -1.01 29.94
CA MET A 126 2.55 -1.88 31.05
C MET A 126 4.06 -1.86 31.35
N GLY A 127 4.91 -1.83 30.30
CA GLY A 127 6.36 -2.00 30.44
C GLY A 127 7.16 -0.73 30.76
N ALA A 128 6.63 0.45 30.45
CA ALA A 128 7.33 1.72 30.62
C ALA A 128 6.40 2.88 31.02
N SER A 129 6.95 3.86 31.74
CA SER A 129 6.20 5.07 32.12
C SER A 129 5.92 5.96 30.90
N GLY A 130 4.85 6.75 30.96
CA GLY A 130 4.48 7.67 29.87
C GLY A 130 5.58 8.65 29.48
N ALA A 131 6.42 9.09 30.42
CA ALA A 131 7.57 9.94 30.13
C ALA A 131 8.64 9.20 29.29
N LYS A 132 8.88 7.91 29.58
CA LYS A 132 9.81 7.07 28.81
C LYS A 132 9.27 6.76 27.41
N LEU A 133 7.97 6.48 27.30
CA LEU A 133 7.32 6.25 26.00
C LEU A 133 7.39 7.46 25.07
N ARG A 134 7.43 8.68 25.62
CA ARG A 134 7.57 9.93 24.83
C ARG A 134 9.02 10.31 24.52
N GLY A 135 9.95 9.94 25.38
CA GLY A 135 11.34 10.42 25.31
C GLY A 135 12.36 9.44 24.76
N ASP A 136 11.97 8.18 24.50
CA ASP A 136 12.89 7.12 24.08
C ASP A 136 12.35 6.35 22.86
N ASP A 137 12.89 6.64 21.68
CA ASP A 137 12.53 5.98 20.42
C ASP A 137 12.82 4.46 20.46
N LEU A 138 13.73 4.02 21.33
CA LEU A 138 14.14 2.62 21.49
C LEU A 138 13.61 2.01 22.80
N VAL A 139 12.45 2.48 23.28
CA VAL A 139 11.84 2.03 24.54
C VAL A 139 11.66 0.51 24.64
N TRP A 140 11.51 -0.21 23.52
CA TRP A 140 11.44 -1.68 23.51
C TRP A 140 12.71 -2.34 24.09
N ILE A 141 13.88 -1.78 23.79
CA ILE A 141 15.17 -2.24 24.32
C ILE A 141 15.23 -1.99 25.83
N TYR A 142 14.77 -0.82 26.25
CA TYR A 142 14.69 -0.47 27.67
C TYR A 142 13.77 -1.44 28.43
N ILE A 143 12.60 -1.77 27.88
CA ILE A 143 11.64 -2.70 28.51
C ILE A 143 12.26 -4.10 28.64
N ALA A 144 12.91 -4.59 27.60
CA ALA A 144 13.55 -5.91 27.57
C ALA A 144 14.95 -5.96 28.23
N ALA A 145 15.34 -4.94 29.01
CA ALA A 145 16.63 -4.93 29.68
C ALA A 145 16.76 -6.08 30.72
N PRO A 146 17.95 -6.72 30.83
CA PRO A 146 19.23 -6.36 30.20
C PRO A 146 19.43 -6.94 28.78
N TYR A 147 18.59 -7.87 28.33
CA TYR A 147 18.76 -8.60 27.05
C TYR A 147 18.19 -7.88 25.82
N GLY A 148 17.69 -6.65 25.98
CA GLY A 148 16.96 -5.92 24.94
C GLY A 148 17.73 -5.75 23.64
N TYR A 149 19.05 -5.50 23.70
CA TYR A 149 19.89 -5.37 22.50
C TYR A 149 19.93 -6.66 21.67
N CYS A 150 20.00 -7.82 22.31
CA CYS A 150 20.07 -9.11 21.61
C CYS A 150 18.70 -9.58 21.11
N LEU A 151 17.63 -9.29 21.86
CA LEU A 151 16.29 -9.81 21.55
C LEU A 151 15.48 -8.90 20.63
N ILE A 152 15.67 -7.58 20.69
CA ILE A 152 14.86 -6.60 19.94
C ILE A 152 15.55 -6.15 18.65
N LEU A 153 16.85 -5.83 18.70
CA LEU A 153 17.53 -5.23 17.53
C LEU A 153 17.53 -6.12 16.27
N PRO A 154 17.79 -7.44 16.33
CA PRO A 154 17.76 -8.27 15.14
C PRO A 154 16.40 -8.27 14.45
N GLY A 155 15.30 -8.29 15.23
CA GLY A 155 13.95 -8.21 14.70
C GLY A 155 13.63 -6.84 14.12
N LEU A 156 13.99 -5.76 14.82
CA LEU A 156 13.81 -4.37 14.36
C LEU A 156 14.53 -4.10 13.04
N LEU A 157 15.83 -4.40 12.98
CA LEU A 157 16.65 -4.20 11.78
C LEU A 157 16.21 -5.13 10.64
N GLY A 158 15.87 -6.39 10.97
CA GLY A 158 15.35 -7.35 10.01
C GLY A 158 14.04 -6.89 9.37
N ALA A 159 13.10 -6.37 10.16
CA ALA A 159 11.82 -5.85 9.68
C ALA A 159 12.01 -4.62 8.78
N ALA A 160 12.83 -3.65 9.21
CA ALA A 160 13.14 -2.46 8.42
C ALA A 160 13.79 -2.82 7.07
N PHE A 161 14.80 -3.69 7.10
CA PHE A 161 15.48 -4.17 5.90
C PHE A 161 14.53 -4.95 4.98
N SER A 162 13.71 -5.83 5.53
CA SER A 162 12.71 -6.60 4.77
C SER A 162 11.72 -5.70 4.05
N SER A 163 11.22 -4.65 4.70
CA SER A 163 10.28 -3.70 4.11
C SER A 163 10.93 -2.90 2.98
N ALA A 164 12.17 -2.45 3.17
CA ALA A 164 12.94 -1.74 2.16
C ALA A 164 13.19 -2.59 0.92
N VAL A 165 13.64 -3.84 1.09
CA VAL A 165 13.83 -4.80 -0.01
C VAL A 165 12.51 -5.10 -0.71
N GLY A 166 11.42 -5.32 0.04
CA GLY A 166 10.09 -5.58 -0.51
C GLY A 166 9.62 -4.46 -1.45
N SER A 167 9.76 -3.21 -1.01
CA SER A 167 9.43 -2.02 -1.82
C SER A 167 10.32 -1.89 -3.06
N MET A 168 11.63 -2.17 -2.91
CA MET A 168 12.60 -2.15 -4.03
C MET A 168 12.42 -3.30 -5.02
N LEU A 169 11.71 -4.37 -4.66
CA LEU A 169 11.31 -5.42 -5.59
C LEU A 169 9.95 -5.12 -6.23
N GLY A 170 8.99 -4.60 -5.47
CA GLY A 170 7.63 -4.37 -5.92
C GLY A 170 7.49 -3.20 -6.91
N ALA A 171 7.95 -2.01 -6.54
CA ALA A 171 7.73 -0.80 -7.33
C ALA A 171 8.35 -0.87 -8.75
N PRO A 172 9.62 -1.31 -8.92
CA PRO A 172 10.20 -1.45 -10.26
C PRO A 172 9.50 -2.47 -11.15
N ARG A 173 8.97 -3.57 -10.56
CA ARG A 173 8.26 -4.61 -11.30
C ARG A 173 6.93 -4.12 -11.84
N THR A 174 6.16 -3.38 -11.03
CA THR A 174 4.90 -2.77 -11.47
C THR A 174 5.15 -1.80 -12.62
N LEU A 175 6.13 -0.90 -12.49
CA LEU A 175 6.45 0.06 -13.56
C LEU A 175 7.02 -0.63 -14.81
N GLN A 176 7.82 -1.69 -14.63
CA GLN A 176 8.35 -2.47 -15.74
C GLN A 176 7.23 -3.18 -16.52
N ALA A 177 6.25 -3.77 -15.83
CA ALA A 177 5.10 -4.41 -16.44
C ALA A 177 4.29 -3.40 -17.27
N LEU A 178 3.97 -2.23 -16.71
CA LEU A 178 3.29 -1.15 -17.43
C LEU A 178 4.07 -0.70 -18.69
N SER A 179 5.40 -0.73 -18.64
CA SER A 179 6.25 -0.38 -19.79
C SER A 179 6.28 -1.48 -20.85
N MET A 180 6.29 -2.75 -20.44
CA MET A 180 6.16 -3.90 -21.34
C MET A 180 4.82 -3.90 -22.07
N ASP A 181 3.76 -3.48 -21.38
CA ASP A 181 2.41 -3.32 -21.93
C ASP A 181 2.26 -2.03 -22.77
N ARG A 182 3.35 -1.28 -22.98
CA ARG A 182 3.44 -0.04 -23.77
C ARG A 182 2.60 1.13 -23.23
N ILE A 183 2.12 1.03 -21.99
CA ILE A 183 1.42 2.11 -21.28
C ILE A 183 2.46 3.13 -20.78
N ALA A 184 3.49 2.65 -20.06
CA ALA A 184 4.59 3.49 -19.59
C ALA A 184 5.72 3.61 -20.64
N PRO A 185 6.58 4.65 -20.56
CA PRO A 185 7.71 4.82 -21.48
C PRO A 185 8.62 3.58 -21.55
N ARG A 186 9.07 3.22 -22.77
CA ARG A 186 9.87 2.00 -23.04
C ARG A 186 11.21 1.95 -22.29
N ILE A 187 11.73 3.09 -21.83
CA ILE A 187 12.95 3.18 -21.02
C ILE A 187 12.85 2.39 -19.71
N PHE A 188 11.64 2.14 -19.21
CA PHE A 188 11.40 1.43 -17.95
C PHE A 188 11.22 -0.10 -18.11
N GLY A 189 10.95 -0.59 -19.31
CA GLY A 189 10.58 -1.99 -19.56
C GLY A 189 11.73 -2.98 -19.48
N GLY A 190 12.98 -2.50 -19.53
CA GLY A 190 14.18 -3.33 -19.58
C GLY A 190 14.27 -4.13 -20.89
N GLN A 191 15.48 -4.28 -21.44
CA GLN A 191 15.67 -5.13 -22.62
C GLN A 191 15.66 -6.60 -22.19
N ARG A 192 14.68 -7.37 -22.68
CA ARG A 192 14.52 -8.83 -22.47
C ARG A 192 15.75 -9.68 -22.87
N ARG A 193 16.79 -9.08 -23.48
CA ARG A 193 17.91 -9.78 -24.15
C ARG A 193 19.25 -9.76 -23.42
N LYS A 194 19.47 -8.97 -22.36
CA LYS A 194 20.69 -9.02 -21.55
C LYS A 194 20.34 -9.04 -20.08
N ALA A 195 20.51 -10.20 -19.45
CA ALA A 195 20.22 -10.47 -18.03
C ALA A 195 21.05 -9.65 -17.02
N HIS A 196 21.77 -8.60 -17.46
CA HIS A 196 22.79 -7.92 -16.68
C HIS A 196 22.67 -6.39 -16.62
N ASN A 197 21.64 -5.79 -17.24
CA ASN A 197 21.43 -4.34 -17.17
C ASN A 197 20.39 -3.97 -16.11
N LEU A 198 20.71 -2.99 -15.26
CA LEU A 198 19.76 -2.40 -14.31
C LEU A 198 18.55 -1.86 -15.08
N SER A 199 17.33 -2.28 -14.72
CA SER A 199 16.13 -1.76 -15.39
C SER A 199 15.97 -0.26 -15.09
N GLY A 200 15.50 0.51 -16.08
CA GLY A 200 15.20 1.93 -15.86
C GLY A 200 14.18 2.14 -14.74
N SER A 201 13.28 1.17 -14.51
CA SER A 201 12.32 1.20 -13.42
C SER A 201 12.97 1.07 -12.03
N LEU A 202 14.05 0.29 -11.90
CA LEU A 202 14.81 0.17 -10.65
C LEU A 202 15.62 1.44 -10.39
N LEU A 203 16.28 1.99 -11.43
CA LEU A 203 16.97 3.27 -11.33
C LEU A 203 16.04 4.40 -10.87
N LEU A 204 14.84 4.48 -11.45
CA LEU A 204 13.85 5.48 -11.04
C LEU A 204 13.42 5.28 -9.58
N SER A 205 13.21 4.03 -9.14
CA SER A 205 12.81 3.74 -7.76
C SER A 205 13.90 4.10 -6.75
N ILE A 206 15.17 3.83 -7.08
CA ILE A 206 16.32 4.27 -6.28
C ILE A 206 16.38 5.79 -6.25
N ALA A 207 16.25 6.46 -7.41
CA ALA A 207 16.28 7.93 -7.48
C ALA A 207 15.18 8.58 -6.63
N ILE A 208 13.94 8.08 -6.70
CA ILE A 208 12.83 8.56 -5.86
C ILE A 208 13.13 8.32 -4.37
N GLY A 209 13.67 7.15 -4.01
CA GLY A 209 14.07 6.85 -2.65
C GLY A 209 15.15 7.81 -2.13
N LEU A 210 16.17 8.11 -2.94
CA LEU A 210 17.22 9.08 -2.61
C LEU A 210 16.67 10.50 -2.49
N CYS A 211 15.75 10.89 -3.37
CA CYS A 211 15.06 12.18 -3.27
C CYS A 211 14.27 12.31 -1.96
N ALA A 212 13.63 11.22 -1.51
CA ALA A 212 12.88 11.21 -0.25
C ALA A 212 13.78 11.44 0.99
N VAL A 213 15.08 11.13 0.93
CA VAL A 213 16.02 11.41 2.04
C VAL A 213 16.17 12.91 2.27
N PHE A 214 16.01 13.74 1.25
CA PHE A 214 16.07 15.21 1.39
C PHE A 214 14.86 15.80 2.13
N LEU A 215 13.78 15.04 2.33
CA LEU A 215 12.64 15.45 3.18
C LEU A 215 13.02 15.47 4.68
N GLY A 216 14.18 14.90 5.03
CA GLY A 216 14.82 15.04 6.34
C GLY A 216 14.22 14.13 7.42
N ASP A 217 12.98 14.41 7.82
CA ASP A 217 12.34 13.75 8.97
C ASP A 217 11.50 12.54 8.52
N LEU A 218 11.62 11.42 9.26
CA LEU A 218 10.83 10.22 9.09
C LEU A 218 9.33 10.53 9.17
N ASN A 219 8.90 11.42 10.06
CA ASN A 219 7.48 11.77 10.23
C ASN A 219 6.91 12.48 9.00
N ASN A 220 7.72 13.33 8.35
CA ASN A 220 7.34 13.99 7.10
C ASN A 220 7.23 12.97 5.96
N ILE A 221 8.21 12.07 5.85
CA ILE A 221 8.18 11.00 4.85
C ILE A 221 6.96 10.09 5.06
N ALA A 222 6.70 9.68 6.29
CA ALA A 222 5.55 8.83 6.65
C ALA A 222 4.22 9.48 6.25
N THR A 223 4.07 10.79 6.52
CA THR A 223 2.85 11.53 6.17
C THR A 223 2.64 11.60 4.65
N VAL A 224 3.69 11.87 3.88
CA VAL A 224 3.62 11.88 2.40
C VAL A 224 3.26 10.49 1.87
N VAL A 225 3.93 9.45 2.36
CA VAL A 225 3.68 8.06 1.97
C VAL A 225 2.25 7.62 2.30
N THR A 226 1.72 8.03 3.45
CA THR A 226 0.32 7.77 3.84
C THR A 226 -0.68 8.32 2.84
N ILE A 227 -0.49 9.55 2.37
CA ILE A 227 -1.40 10.17 1.40
C ILE A 227 -1.43 9.35 0.10
N PHE A 228 -0.27 8.97 -0.45
CA PHE A 228 -0.20 8.16 -1.67
C PHE A 228 -0.74 6.73 -1.51
N PHE A 229 -0.62 6.12 -0.32
CA PHE A 229 -1.25 4.81 -0.08
C PHE A 229 -2.77 4.94 0.07
N LEU A 230 -3.26 5.98 0.75
CA LEU A 230 -4.70 6.24 0.88
C LEU A 230 -5.35 6.53 -0.47
N THR A 231 -4.72 7.29 -1.36
CA THR A 231 -5.26 7.52 -2.71
C THR A 231 -5.33 6.23 -3.50
N THR A 232 -4.26 5.42 -3.46
CA THR A 232 -4.21 4.10 -4.13
C THR A 232 -5.32 3.18 -3.62
N TYR A 233 -5.49 3.04 -2.30
CA TYR A 233 -6.56 2.24 -1.72
C TYR A 233 -7.94 2.81 -1.98
N GLY A 234 -8.07 4.13 -1.98
CA GLY A 234 -9.29 4.84 -2.33
C GLY A 234 -9.75 4.48 -3.73
N ILE A 235 -8.87 4.65 -4.72
CA ILE A 235 -9.15 4.35 -6.13
C ILE A 235 -9.45 2.87 -6.33
N ILE A 236 -8.66 1.95 -5.77
CA ILE A 236 -8.90 0.50 -5.89
C ILE A 236 -10.31 0.13 -5.40
N ASN A 237 -10.70 0.65 -4.23
CA ASN A 237 -12.00 0.38 -3.63
C ASN A 237 -13.16 0.99 -4.42
N ILE A 238 -13.00 2.22 -4.90
CA ILE A 238 -14.00 2.91 -5.73
C ILE A 238 -14.19 2.16 -7.06
N THR A 239 -13.11 1.79 -7.74
CA THR A 239 -13.19 1.01 -8.98
C THR A 239 -13.87 -0.33 -8.74
N ALA A 240 -13.52 -1.07 -7.69
CA ALA A 240 -14.17 -2.34 -7.38
C ALA A 240 -15.69 -2.19 -7.10
N ALA A 241 -16.10 -1.10 -6.44
CA ALA A 241 -17.51 -0.80 -6.22
C ALA A 241 -18.25 -0.52 -7.53
N PHE A 242 -17.67 0.31 -8.41
CA PHE A 242 -18.26 0.64 -9.70
C PHE A 242 -18.32 -0.57 -10.65
N GLU A 243 -17.30 -1.42 -10.70
CA GLU A 243 -17.32 -2.66 -11.50
C GLU A 243 -18.40 -3.64 -11.03
N THR A 244 -18.61 -3.72 -9.72
CA THR A 244 -19.66 -4.57 -9.16
C THR A 244 -21.05 -4.00 -9.44
N LEU A 245 -21.19 -2.67 -9.44
CA LEU A 245 -22.45 -1.98 -9.72
C LEU A 245 -22.80 -1.96 -11.22
N SER A 246 -21.79 -1.81 -12.09
CA SER A 246 -21.95 -1.82 -13.55
C SER A 246 -22.32 -3.21 -14.08
N GLY A 247 -22.01 -4.27 -13.34
CA GLY A 247 -22.30 -5.64 -13.76
C GLY A 247 -21.52 -6.05 -15.01
N ASP A 248 -20.28 -5.57 -15.14
CA ASP A 248 -19.40 -5.92 -16.26
C ASP A 248 -19.23 -7.46 -16.36
N PRO A 249 -19.51 -8.09 -17.52
CA PRO A 249 -19.36 -9.54 -17.71
C PRO A 249 -17.96 -10.10 -17.43
N SER A 250 -16.93 -9.25 -17.54
CA SER A 250 -15.52 -9.57 -17.25
C SER A 250 -15.19 -9.55 -15.77
N TRP A 251 -15.97 -8.82 -14.96
CA TRP A 251 -15.79 -8.73 -13.50
C TRP A 251 -16.38 -9.96 -12.80
N ARG A 252 -15.52 -10.93 -12.45
CA ARG A 252 -15.89 -12.18 -11.78
C ARG A 252 -15.06 -12.42 -10.52
N PRO A 253 -15.24 -11.60 -9.46
CA PRO A 253 -14.45 -11.73 -8.24
C PRO A 253 -14.75 -13.06 -7.54
N LYS A 254 -13.69 -13.75 -7.10
CA LYS A 254 -13.82 -15.01 -6.35
C LYS A 254 -14.40 -14.79 -4.95
N ILE A 255 -14.01 -13.68 -4.31
CA ILE A 255 -14.58 -13.23 -3.05
C ILE A 255 -15.62 -12.16 -3.38
N ARG A 256 -16.89 -12.45 -3.08
CA ARG A 256 -17.98 -11.50 -3.30
C ARG A 256 -18.01 -10.51 -2.13
N VAL A 257 -17.45 -9.33 -2.36
CA VAL A 257 -17.52 -8.21 -1.42
C VAL A 257 -18.72 -7.34 -1.81
N PRO A 258 -19.57 -6.91 -0.85
CA PRO A 258 -20.65 -5.98 -1.14
C PRO A 258 -20.10 -4.66 -1.72
N TRP A 259 -20.71 -4.16 -2.80
CA TRP A 259 -20.28 -2.91 -3.45
C TRP A 259 -20.27 -1.72 -2.47
N SER A 260 -21.21 -1.70 -1.52
CA SER A 260 -21.33 -0.65 -0.51
C SER A 260 -20.13 -0.63 0.43
N LEU A 261 -19.59 -1.79 0.81
CA LEU A 261 -18.40 -1.88 1.66
C LEU A 261 -17.18 -1.32 0.94
N SER A 262 -16.99 -1.68 -0.34
CA SER A 262 -15.92 -1.12 -1.17
C SER A 262 -16.10 0.39 -1.34
N LEU A 263 -17.30 0.89 -1.62
CA LEU A 263 -17.53 2.32 -1.78
C LEU A 263 -17.26 3.11 -0.48
N VAL A 264 -17.75 2.62 0.66
CA VAL A 264 -17.49 3.22 1.98
C VAL A 264 -16.00 3.24 2.28
N GLY A 265 -15.28 2.14 2.03
CA GLY A 265 -13.83 2.09 2.21
C GLY A 265 -13.09 3.10 1.32
N GLY A 266 -13.52 3.25 0.07
CA GLY A 266 -12.98 4.22 -0.88
C GLY A 266 -13.18 5.67 -0.44
N LEU A 267 -14.43 6.01 -0.06
CA LEU A 267 -14.77 7.34 0.44
C LEU A 267 -14.07 7.66 1.78
N ALA A 268 -13.94 6.66 2.66
CA ALA A 268 -13.21 6.82 3.92
C ALA A 268 -11.73 7.14 3.68
N CYS A 269 -11.09 6.53 2.68
CA CYS A 269 -9.72 6.87 2.30
C CYS A 269 -9.61 8.33 1.85
N ILE A 270 -10.51 8.78 0.97
CA ILE A 270 -10.54 10.17 0.50
C ILE A 270 -10.78 11.14 1.67
N ALA A 271 -11.78 10.88 2.51
CA ALA A 271 -12.06 11.70 3.69
C ALA A 271 -10.84 11.80 4.61
N THR A 272 -10.16 10.69 4.85
CA THR A 272 -8.95 10.63 5.70
C THR A 272 -7.82 11.49 5.15
N ILE A 273 -7.62 11.53 3.83
CA ILE A 273 -6.61 12.41 3.20
C ILE A 273 -6.88 13.88 3.55
N PHE A 274 -8.13 14.34 3.43
CA PHE A 274 -8.50 15.72 3.74
C PHE A 274 -8.41 16.02 5.24
N LEU A 275 -8.64 15.03 6.10
CA LEU A 275 -8.52 15.15 7.55
C LEU A 275 -7.05 15.22 8.03
N ILE A 276 -6.14 14.56 7.32
CA ILE A 276 -4.69 14.64 7.58
C ILE A 276 -4.14 16.00 7.12
N ASN A 277 -4.25 16.28 5.81
CA ASN A 277 -3.76 17.53 5.24
C ASN A 277 -4.44 17.78 3.88
N PRO A 278 -5.37 18.75 3.80
CA PRO A 278 -6.15 18.99 2.58
C PRO A 278 -5.27 19.51 1.44
N VAL A 279 -4.25 20.33 1.72
CA VAL A 279 -3.36 20.90 0.69
C VAL A 279 -2.50 19.80 0.07
N ALA A 280 -1.86 18.97 0.91
CA ALA A 280 -1.07 17.84 0.42
C ALA A 280 -1.93 16.81 -0.32
N GLY A 281 -3.17 16.60 0.13
CA GLY A 281 -4.16 15.75 -0.54
C GLY A 281 -4.51 16.24 -1.95
N ILE A 282 -4.81 17.54 -2.10
CA ILE A 282 -5.11 18.13 -3.41
C ILE A 282 -3.90 18.01 -4.35
N ILE A 283 -2.69 18.28 -3.85
CA ILE A 283 -1.45 18.15 -4.63
C ILE A 283 -1.26 16.69 -5.08
N ALA A 284 -1.42 15.72 -4.18
CA ALA A 284 -1.27 14.30 -4.52
C ALA A 284 -2.27 13.86 -5.58
N ILE A 285 -3.56 14.20 -5.41
CA ILE A 285 -4.61 13.90 -6.39
C ILE A 285 -4.32 14.57 -7.74
N ALA A 286 -3.85 15.82 -7.74
CA ALA A 286 -3.49 16.52 -8.97
C ALA A 286 -2.32 15.84 -9.71
N VAL A 287 -1.29 15.43 -8.97
CA VAL A 287 -0.14 14.68 -9.52
C VAL A 287 -0.60 13.34 -10.09
N GLU A 288 -1.46 12.60 -9.38
CA GLU A 288 -2.00 11.32 -9.84
C GLU A 288 -2.86 11.47 -11.08
N LEU A 289 -3.74 12.49 -11.13
CA LEU A 289 -4.52 12.79 -12.31
C LEU A 289 -3.63 13.15 -13.50
N MET A 290 -2.59 13.97 -13.30
CA MET A 290 -1.64 14.32 -14.35
C MET A 290 -0.91 13.07 -14.89
N LEU A 291 -0.46 12.18 -13.99
CA LEU A 291 0.15 10.91 -14.37
C LEU A 291 -0.84 10.01 -15.12
N TRP A 292 -2.07 9.92 -14.64
CA TRP A 292 -3.12 9.13 -15.28
C TRP A 292 -3.44 9.66 -16.69
N PHE A 293 -3.65 10.97 -16.87
CA PHE A 293 -3.86 11.58 -18.19
C PHE A 293 -2.68 11.33 -19.15
N PHE A 294 -1.45 11.44 -18.65
CA PHE A 294 -0.25 11.16 -19.45
C PHE A 294 -0.20 9.70 -19.92
N LEU A 295 -0.55 8.75 -19.06
CA LEU A 295 -0.54 7.32 -19.37
C LEU A 295 -1.75 6.89 -20.21
N SER A 296 -2.95 7.39 -19.94
CA SER A 296 -4.18 7.05 -20.67
C SER A 296 -4.12 7.49 -22.14
N ASN A 297 -3.47 8.62 -22.42
CA ASN A 297 -3.25 9.09 -23.79
C ASN A 297 -2.34 8.15 -24.61
N ARG A 298 -1.56 7.29 -23.94
CA ARG A 298 -0.76 6.24 -24.59
C ARG A 298 -1.53 4.93 -24.74
N GLU A 299 -2.40 4.62 -23.79
CA GLU A 299 -3.29 3.44 -23.81
C GLU A 299 -4.26 3.47 -24.99
N GLN A 300 -4.85 4.62 -25.34
CA GLN A 300 -5.77 4.71 -26.48
C GLN A 300 -5.13 4.33 -27.83
N LYS A 301 -3.79 4.25 -27.91
CA LYS A 301 -3.06 3.75 -29.10
C LYS A 301 -2.81 2.23 -29.06
N ALA A 302 -3.03 1.59 -27.92
CA ALA A 302 -2.85 0.16 -27.67
C ALA A 302 -4.21 -0.44 -27.28
N GLY A 303 -5.02 -0.83 -28.26
CA GLY A 303 -6.45 -1.15 -28.11
C GLY A 303 -6.83 -2.28 -27.13
N TRP A 304 -6.81 -1.99 -25.84
CA TRP A 304 -7.48 -2.77 -24.81
C TRP A 304 -8.82 -2.10 -24.47
N GLY A 305 -9.84 -2.92 -24.21
CA GLY A 305 -11.20 -2.46 -23.93
C GLY A 305 -11.28 -1.66 -22.63
N ASP A 306 -12.10 -0.60 -22.65
CA ASP A 306 -12.23 0.40 -21.59
C ASP A 306 -13.43 0.09 -20.67
N ALA A 307 -13.24 0.15 -19.35
CA ALA A 307 -14.31 0.03 -18.34
C ALA A 307 -15.45 1.05 -18.56
N ARG A 308 -15.15 2.21 -19.18
CA ARG A 308 -16.16 3.18 -19.58
C ARG A 308 -17.16 2.61 -20.57
N ARG A 309 -16.71 1.77 -21.51
CA ARG A 309 -17.59 1.08 -22.45
C ARG A 309 -18.54 0.13 -21.72
N GLY A 310 -18.05 -0.60 -20.72
CA GLY A 310 -18.88 -1.45 -19.86
C GLY A 310 -20.00 -0.66 -19.17
N PHE A 311 -19.67 0.50 -18.59
CA PHE A 311 -20.68 1.40 -18.01
C PHE A 311 -21.72 1.87 -19.03
N TYR A 312 -21.29 2.32 -20.21
CA TYR A 312 -22.21 2.75 -21.28
C TYR A 312 -23.09 1.59 -21.76
N GLU A 313 -22.53 0.39 -21.96
CA GLU A 313 -23.30 -0.79 -22.38
C GLU A 313 -24.34 -1.19 -21.34
N THR A 314 -24.01 -1.18 -20.04
CA THR A 314 -24.98 -1.43 -18.97
C THR A 314 -26.07 -0.36 -18.92
N ALA A 315 -25.71 0.91 -19.02
CA ALA A 315 -26.68 2.01 -19.04
C ALA A 315 -27.64 1.90 -20.24
N ILE A 316 -27.11 1.60 -21.43
CA ILE A 316 -27.89 1.38 -22.65
C ILE A 316 -28.80 0.16 -22.47
N ARG A 317 -28.28 -0.96 -21.97
CA ARG A 317 -29.06 -2.18 -21.75
C ARG A 317 -30.19 -1.95 -20.76
N TRP A 318 -29.91 -1.28 -19.65
CA TRP A 318 -30.93 -0.91 -18.66
C TRP A 318 -31.99 0.00 -19.26
N ALA A 319 -31.57 1.03 -20.01
CA ALA A 319 -32.48 1.93 -20.70
C ALA A 319 -33.36 1.20 -21.73
N LEU A 320 -32.80 0.28 -22.52
CA LEU A 320 -33.54 -0.52 -23.50
C LEU A 320 -34.57 -1.45 -22.85
N ILE A 321 -34.23 -2.09 -21.71
CA ILE A 321 -35.18 -2.92 -20.95
C ILE A 321 -36.30 -2.07 -20.33
N LEU A 322 -35.97 -0.86 -19.85
CA LEU A 322 -36.97 0.05 -19.31
C LEU A 322 -37.90 0.57 -20.43
N LEU A 323 -37.35 0.83 -21.61
CA LEU A 323 -38.08 1.26 -22.80
C LEU A 323 -38.99 0.14 -23.34
N SER A 324 -38.54 -1.12 -23.34
CA SER A 324 -39.35 -2.26 -23.82
C SER A 324 -40.59 -2.50 -22.96
N ARG A 325 -40.55 -2.16 -21.67
CA ARG A 325 -41.72 -2.21 -20.76
C ARG A 325 -42.70 -1.05 -20.97
N ARG A 326 -42.35 -0.05 -21.79
CA ARG A 326 -43.17 1.14 -22.06
C ARG A 326 -43.44 1.24 -23.57
N PRO A 327 -44.45 0.50 -24.10
CA PRO A 327 -44.75 0.52 -25.53
C PRO A 327 -45.09 1.94 -26.00
N MET A 328 -44.70 2.26 -27.25
CA MET A 328 -44.99 3.56 -27.82
C MET A 328 -46.50 3.75 -28.03
N SER A 329 -47.04 4.80 -27.42
CA SER A 329 -48.39 5.30 -27.71
C SER A 329 -48.33 6.29 -28.87
N ALA A 330 -49.44 6.47 -29.59
CA ALA A 330 -49.60 7.45 -30.65
C ALA A 330 -49.17 8.87 -30.23
N ARG A 331 -49.29 9.23 -28.95
CA ARG A 331 -48.88 10.53 -28.40
C ARG A 331 -47.35 10.68 -28.24
N ASN A 332 -46.62 9.57 -28.15
CA ASN A 332 -45.17 9.53 -27.93
C ASN A 332 -44.43 8.89 -29.12
N TRP A 333 -45.06 8.86 -30.30
CA TRP A 333 -44.46 8.30 -31.50
C TRP A 333 -43.17 9.06 -31.84
N ARG A 334 -42.09 8.31 -32.08
CA ARG A 334 -40.83 8.84 -32.58
C ARG A 334 -40.44 8.08 -33.85
N PRO A 335 -40.00 8.77 -34.92
CA PRO A 335 -39.55 8.09 -36.13
C PRO A 335 -38.24 7.34 -35.86
N HIS A 336 -38.23 6.02 -36.11
CA HIS A 336 -37.03 5.19 -36.14
C HIS A 336 -36.67 4.92 -37.61
N VAL A 337 -35.78 5.74 -38.15
CA VAL A 337 -35.38 5.65 -39.56
C VAL A 337 -34.39 4.51 -39.73
N SER A 338 -34.74 3.53 -40.57
CA SER A 338 -33.82 2.49 -41.03
C SER A 338 -33.42 2.81 -42.47
N TYR A 339 -32.12 3.00 -42.72
CA TYR A 339 -31.61 3.26 -44.05
C TYR A 339 -31.17 1.94 -44.68
N LEU A 340 -31.80 1.56 -45.79
CA LEU A 340 -31.38 0.40 -46.59
C LEU A 340 -30.44 0.90 -47.70
N SER A 341 -29.13 0.69 -47.54
CA SER A 341 -28.17 0.94 -48.61
C SER A 341 -28.07 -0.28 -49.52
N LEU A 342 -28.56 -0.15 -50.76
CA LEU A 342 -28.30 -1.11 -51.84
C LEU A 342 -26.95 -0.77 -52.48
N ILE A 343 -25.86 -1.20 -51.85
CA ILE A 343 -24.52 -1.26 -52.45
C ILE A 343 -23.97 -2.66 -52.24
#